data_AF-A0A1M6W0G9-F1
#
_entry.id   AF-A0A1M6W0G9-F1
#
_cell.length_a   1.000
_cell.length_b   1.000
_cell.length_c   1.000
_cell.angle_alpha   90.00
_cell.angle_beta   90.00
_cell.angle_gamma   90.00
#
_symmetry.space_group_name_H-M   'P 1'
#
loop_
_entity.id
_entity.type
_entity.pdbx_description
1 polymer ?
#
loop_
_entity_poly.entity_id
_entity_poly.type
_entity_poly.pdbx_seq_one_letter_code
_entity_poly.pdbx_strand_id
1 'polypeptide(L)'
;MYVDILTLFPDMFDGPFGHSIIKRAQEKNLLQINTINIRDFSRNKHHTVDDTPCGGGAGMVMGPEPLFECFDYVKSIRGDKMGRVVMMCPQGEPFTQEYAKELAQEENLVIVCGHYEGIDERVREALVTDEISIGDYVLTGGELPAMVVVDAVARMIPGVLGEAASAEEDSFYHGLLEHPHYTKPRVYRGYEVPEILLSGHHENIRKWRRRQSLLRTLERRPELLKEVTLTKEDKKVLLELKKLLQSLDLPSL
;
A
#
# COMPACT_ATOMS: atom_id res chain seq x y z
N MET A 1 14.52 5.07 -6.46
CA MET A 1 13.74 5.77 -5.41
C MET A 1 14.46 5.66 -4.08
N TYR A 2 14.48 6.71 -3.28
CA TYR A 2 14.93 6.69 -1.88
C TYR A 2 13.74 6.84 -0.95
N VAL A 3 13.71 6.08 0.13
CA VAL A 3 12.70 6.18 1.19
C VAL A 3 13.40 6.39 2.52
N ASP A 4 13.19 7.55 3.14
CA ASP A 4 13.72 7.87 4.46
C ASP A 4 12.58 7.77 5.49
N ILE A 5 12.67 6.79 6.39
CA ILE A 5 11.64 6.49 7.39
C ILE A 5 12.08 7.03 8.75
N LEU A 6 11.36 8.03 9.26
CA LEU A 6 11.57 8.59 10.59
C LEU A 6 10.74 7.77 11.59
N THR A 7 11.42 7.12 12.54
CA THR A 7 10.79 6.18 13.48
C THR A 7 11.52 6.19 14.83
N LEU A 8 10.86 5.68 15.87
CA LEU A 8 11.49 5.36 17.15
C LEU A 8 12.05 3.93 17.21
N PHE A 9 11.73 3.09 16.23
CA PHE A 9 12.07 1.66 16.19
C PHE A 9 12.63 1.21 14.83
N PRO A 10 13.83 1.66 14.45
CA PRO A 10 14.49 1.25 13.19
C PRO A 10 14.55 -0.26 12.98
N ASP A 11 14.87 -1.02 14.04
CA ASP A 11 15.06 -2.47 13.97
C ASP A 11 13.79 -3.24 13.54
N MET A 12 12.59 -2.63 13.64
CA MET A 12 11.35 -3.26 13.17
C MET A 12 11.34 -3.49 11.64
N PHE A 13 12.12 -2.71 10.90
CA PHE A 13 12.13 -2.73 9.43
C PHE A 13 13.11 -3.75 8.83
N ASP A 14 14.08 -4.24 9.62
CA ASP A 14 15.09 -5.20 9.17
C ASP A 14 14.48 -6.47 8.59
N GLY A 15 13.43 -6.98 9.22
CA GLY A 15 12.72 -8.19 8.77
C GLY A 15 12.06 -7.97 7.40
N PRO A 16 11.03 -7.11 7.30
CA PRO A 16 10.28 -6.91 6.06
C PRO A 16 11.14 -6.45 4.88
N PHE A 17 12.13 -5.57 5.09
CA PHE A 17 12.94 -5.04 4.00
C PHE A 17 14.21 -5.85 3.71
N GLY A 18 14.64 -6.69 4.65
CA GLY A 18 15.77 -7.60 4.50
C GLY A 18 15.46 -8.90 3.74
N HIS A 19 14.24 -9.06 3.19
CA HIS A 19 13.81 -10.30 2.54
C HIS A 19 13.07 -10.08 1.21
N SER A 20 12.89 -11.18 0.48
CA SER A 20 12.02 -11.27 -0.70
C SER A 20 12.30 -10.20 -1.77
N ILE A 21 11.25 -9.62 -2.36
CA ILE A 21 11.31 -8.70 -3.48
C ILE A 21 11.92 -7.35 -3.11
N ILE A 22 11.68 -6.88 -1.87
CA ILE A 22 12.24 -5.61 -1.38
C ILE A 22 13.76 -5.70 -1.27
N LYS A 23 14.30 -6.78 -0.70
CA LYS A 23 15.75 -7.04 -0.70
C LYS A 23 16.33 -7.00 -2.11
N ARG A 24 15.70 -7.69 -3.06
CA ARG A 24 16.16 -7.71 -4.46
C ARG A 24 16.12 -6.33 -5.12
N ALA A 25 15.12 -5.52 -4.78
CA ALA A 25 15.03 -4.13 -5.27
C ALA A 25 16.20 -3.28 -4.75
N GLN A 26 16.57 -3.45 -3.48
CA GLN A 26 17.73 -2.79 -2.87
C GLN A 26 19.05 -3.25 -3.48
N GLU A 27 19.26 -4.55 -3.65
CA GLU A 27 20.46 -5.12 -4.30
C GLU A 27 20.64 -4.62 -5.74
N LYS A 28 19.54 -4.33 -6.44
CA LYS A 28 19.54 -3.75 -7.78
C LYS A 28 19.59 -2.22 -7.82
N ASN A 29 19.66 -1.56 -6.66
CA ASN A 29 19.62 -0.09 -6.52
C ASN A 29 18.36 0.57 -7.11
N LEU A 30 17.25 -0.16 -7.21
CA LEU A 30 15.97 0.40 -7.68
C LEU A 30 15.25 1.15 -6.55
N LEU A 31 15.42 0.66 -5.32
CA LEU A 31 14.87 1.20 -4.09
C LEU A 31 15.97 1.24 -3.05
N GLN A 32 16.06 2.33 -2.28
CA GLN A 32 16.98 2.45 -1.15
C GLN A 32 16.17 2.91 0.06
N ILE A 33 16.18 2.12 1.14
CA ILE A 33 15.39 2.42 2.34
C ILE A 33 16.35 2.75 3.48
N ASN A 34 16.18 3.91 4.09
CA ASN A 34 16.93 4.33 5.26
C ASN A 34 15.97 4.52 6.43
N THR A 35 16.25 3.89 7.56
CA THR A 35 15.54 4.13 8.81
C THR A 35 16.33 5.09 9.68
N ILE A 36 15.70 6.16 10.13
CA ILE A 36 16.30 7.24 10.90
C ILE A 36 15.63 7.26 12.28
N ASN A 37 16.45 7.07 13.32
CA ASN A 37 15.95 7.09 14.69
C ASN A 37 15.74 8.52 15.15
N ILE A 38 14.48 8.91 15.39
CA ILE A 38 14.12 10.26 15.84
C ILE A 38 14.79 10.59 17.20
N ARG A 39 15.09 9.58 18.02
CA ARG A 39 15.76 9.75 19.32
C ARG A 39 17.16 10.36 19.21
N ASP A 40 17.84 10.15 18.09
CA ASP A 40 19.19 10.68 17.85
C ASP A 40 19.19 12.21 17.68
N PHE A 41 18.03 12.80 17.43
CA PHE A 41 17.84 14.23 17.20
C PHE A 41 17.27 14.97 18.41
N SER A 42 17.00 14.25 19.51
CA SER A 42 16.63 14.89 20.77
C SER A 42 17.85 15.60 21.37
N ARG A 43 17.69 16.89 21.70
CA ARG A 43 18.72 17.68 22.38
C ARG A 43 18.88 17.32 23.85
N ASN A 44 17.99 16.51 24.42
CA ASN A 44 18.06 16.15 25.82
C ASN A 44 18.97 14.93 26.06
N LYS A 45 19.60 14.87 27.24
CA LYS A 45 20.56 13.79 27.59
C LYS A 45 19.93 12.39 27.64
N HIS A 46 18.60 12.31 27.74
CA HIS A 46 17.86 11.06 27.89
C HIS A 46 17.27 10.56 26.57
N HIS A 47 17.51 11.27 25.46
CA HIS A 47 16.92 11.01 24.16
C HIS A 47 15.38 10.87 24.19
N THR A 48 14.73 11.68 25.03
CA THR A 48 13.26 11.75 25.12
C THR A 48 12.73 12.50 23.92
N VAL A 49 11.64 11.99 23.35
CA VAL A 49 11.03 12.53 22.13
C VAL A 49 9.58 12.94 22.33
N ASP A 50 9.07 12.80 23.55
CA ASP A 50 7.66 12.93 23.89
C ASP A 50 7.49 13.68 25.21
N ASP A 51 6.34 14.32 25.37
CA ASP A 51 5.93 15.00 26.60
C ASP A 51 4.40 14.90 26.80
N THR A 52 3.94 15.29 27.97
CA THR A 52 2.52 15.35 28.31
C THR A 52 1.76 16.34 27.41
N PRO A 53 0.51 16.04 27.03
CA PRO A 53 -0.28 16.90 26.16
C PRO A 53 -0.65 18.22 26.85
N CYS A 54 -0.50 19.33 26.12
CA CYS A 54 -1.09 20.61 26.50
C CYS A 54 -2.62 20.47 26.63
N GLY A 55 -3.20 21.06 27.68
CA GLY A 55 -4.63 20.93 27.98
C GLY A 55 -4.99 19.72 28.87
N GLY A 56 -4.01 18.88 29.22
CA GLY A 56 -4.22 17.67 30.00
C GLY A 56 -4.73 16.51 29.14
N GLY A 57 -4.81 15.32 29.73
CA GLY A 57 -5.14 14.08 29.02
C GLY A 57 -4.29 12.92 29.50
N ALA A 58 -4.63 11.72 29.05
CA ALA A 58 -3.77 10.54 29.23
C ALA A 58 -2.77 10.45 28.06
N GLY A 59 -1.69 9.71 28.27
CA GLY A 59 -0.70 9.43 27.23
C GLY A 59 0.33 10.55 27.05
N MET A 60 1.11 10.41 25.97
CA MET A 60 2.23 11.28 25.62
C MET A 60 2.08 11.70 24.16
N VAL A 61 2.63 12.85 23.79
CA VAL A 61 2.66 13.37 22.42
C VAL A 61 4.10 13.57 22.01
N MET A 62 4.46 13.13 20.80
CA MET A 62 5.80 13.35 20.27
C MET A 62 6.05 14.84 20.09
N GLY A 63 7.10 15.34 20.73
CA GLY A 63 7.46 16.75 20.74
C GLY A 63 7.95 17.23 19.37
N PRO A 64 7.79 18.53 19.07
CA PRO A 64 8.17 19.07 17.78
C PRO A 64 9.69 19.06 17.57
N GLU A 65 10.48 19.41 18.58
CA GLU A 65 11.93 19.57 18.48
C GLU A 65 12.65 18.39 17.81
N PRO A 66 12.61 17.15 18.33
CA PRO A 66 13.32 16.04 17.69
C PRO A 66 12.85 15.75 16.26
N LEU A 67 11.59 16.02 15.94
CA LEU A 67 11.04 15.83 14.60
C LEU A 67 11.52 16.90 13.62
N PHE A 68 11.52 18.19 14.01
CA PHE A 68 12.07 19.27 13.20
C PHE A 68 13.57 19.08 12.94
N GLU A 69 14.35 18.71 13.96
CA GLU A 69 15.79 18.49 13.80
C GLU A 69 16.09 17.26 12.94
N CYS A 70 15.33 16.17 13.10
CA CYS A 70 15.43 14.98 12.24
C CYS A 70 15.09 15.33 10.78
N PHE A 71 14.07 16.16 10.57
CA PHE A 71 13.69 16.62 9.24
C PHE A 71 14.75 17.51 8.60
N ASP A 72 15.33 18.45 9.35
CA ASP A 72 16.42 19.30 8.86
C ASP A 72 17.64 18.47 8.45
N TYR A 73 17.92 17.38 9.16
CA TYR A 73 18.95 16.41 8.76
C TYR A 73 18.61 15.72 7.43
N VAL A 74 17.39 15.18 7.27
CA VAL A 74 16.96 14.56 6.00
C VAL A 74 17.06 15.58 4.86
N LYS A 75 16.60 16.81 5.09
CA LYS A 75 16.68 17.92 4.14
C LYS A 75 18.13 18.27 3.79
N SER A 76 19.06 18.19 4.73
CA SER A 76 20.49 18.43 4.46
C SER A 76 21.11 17.39 3.50
N ILE A 77 20.59 16.16 3.49
CA ILE A 77 21.06 15.07 2.62
C ILE A 77 20.37 15.12 1.26
N ARG A 78 19.07 15.43 1.23
CA ARG A 78 18.24 15.39 0.01
C ARG A 78 18.18 16.73 -0.72
N GLY A 79 18.48 17.84 -0.04
CA GLY A 79 18.35 19.20 -0.58
C GLY A 79 16.93 19.50 -1.05
N ASP A 80 16.81 20.23 -2.15
CA ASP A 80 15.51 20.61 -2.75
C ASP A 80 14.73 19.41 -3.32
N LYS A 81 15.33 18.21 -3.34
CA LYS A 81 14.73 16.98 -3.85
C LYS A 81 14.08 16.11 -2.76
N MET A 82 13.81 16.65 -1.57
CA MET A 82 13.25 15.91 -0.44
C MET A 82 11.96 15.14 -0.76
N GLY A 83 11.21 15.60 -1.77
CA GLY A 83 9.99 14.92 -2.24
C GLY A 83 8.84 15.07 -1.26
N ARG A 84 7.91 14.11 -1.26
CA ARG A 84 6.76 14.09 -0.36
C ARG A 84 7.17 13.65 1.05
N VAL A 85 6.49 14.23 2.04
CA VAL A 85 6.64 13.95 3.47
C VAL A 85 5.32 13.40 3.97
N VAL A 86 5.24 12.09 4.08
CA VAL A 86 4.02 11.36 4.37
C VAL A 86 3.97 10.99 5.85
N MET A 87 2.96 11.46 6.57
CA MET A 87 2.72 11.04 7.94
C MET A 87 1.73 9.89 7.98
N MET A 88 2.10 8.80 8.66
CA MET A 88 1.19 7.68 8.91
C MET A 88 0.24 8.04 10.05
N CYS A 89 -1.06 8.18 9.74
CA CYS A 89 -2.07 8.62 10.71
C CYS A 89 -3.45 8.07 10.33
N PRO A 90 -4.27 7.58 11.29
CA PRO A 90 -5.63 7.13 10.99
C PRO A 90 -6.57 8.25 10.50
N GLN A 91 -6.19 9.52 10.68
CA GLN A 91 -6.93 10.69 10.17
C GLN A 91 -6.61 11.01 8.70
N GLY A 92 -5.59 10.36 8.13
CA GLY A 92 -5.17 10.58 6.76
C GLY A 92 -6.10 9.97 5.72
N GLU A 93 -5.85 10.30 4.46
CA GLU A 93 -6.58 9.72 3.33
C GLU A 93 -6.34 8.20 3.27
N PRO A 94 -7.39 7.39 3.01
CA PRO A 94 -7.23 5.95 2.86
C PRO A 94 -6.24 5.58 1.74
N PHE A 95 -5.25 4.75 2.06
CA PHE A 95 -4.26 4.30 1.09
C PHE A 95 -4.88 3.41 0.03
N THR A 96 -4.67 3.76 -1.25
CA THR A 96 -5.20 3.01 -2.39
C THR A 96 -4.09 2.58 -3.34
N GLN A 97 -4.42 1.64 -4.23
CA GLN A 97 -3.50 1.21 -5.28
C GLN A 97 -3.11 2.36 -6.22
N GLU A 98 -4.00 3.34 -6.44
CA GLU A 98 -3.67 4.52 -7.24
C GLU A 98 -2.66 5.40 -6.54
N TYR A 99 -2.85 5.64 -5.23
CA TYR A 99 -1.90 6.40 -4.43
C TYR A 99 -0.51 5.71 -4.40
N ALA A 100 -0.47 4.38 -4.34
CA ALA A 100 0.78 3.63 -4.45
C ALA A 100 1.52 3.87 -5.79
N LYS A 101 0.79 3.97 -6.91
CA LYS A 101 1.37 4.30 -8.22
C LYS A 101 1.89 5.73 -8.27
N GLU A 102 1.16 6.67 -7.67
CA GLU A 102 1.56 8.07 -7.58
C GLU A 102 2.86 8.22 -6.77
N LEU A 103 2.91 7.66 -5.56
CA LEU A 103 4.10 7.70 -4.71
C LEU A 103 5.32 7.02 -5.37
N ALA A 104 5.11 5.99 -6.20
CA ALA A 104 6.19 5.33 -6.91
C ALA A 104 6.85 6.17 -8.01
N GLN A 105 6.25 7.31 -8.39
CA GLN A 105 6.86 8.28 -9.30
C GLN A 105 7.86 9.22 -8.59
N GLU A 106 7.85 9.27 -7.26
CA GLU A 106 8.74 10.14 -6.49
C GLU A 106 10.19 9.64 -6.53
N GLU A 107 11.15 10.55 -6.69
CA GLU A 107 12.58 10.21 -6.56
C GLU A 107 12.96 9.91 -5.11
N ASN A 108 12.41 10.70 -4.17
CA ASN A 108 12.61 10.60 -2.74
C ASN A 108 11.27 10.68 -2.01
N LEU A 109 11.11 9.89 -0.97
CA LEU A 109 9.92 9.83 -0.14
C LEU A 109 10.35 9.82 1.32
N VAL A 110 9.75 10.70 2.12
CA VAL A 110 9.96 10.73 3.57
C VAL A 110 8.70 10.19 4.23
N ILE A 111 8.84 9.22 5.13
CA ILE A 111 7.71 8.66 5.89
C ILE A 111 7.92 8.88 7.38
N VAL A 112 6.96 9.53 8.03
CA VAL A 112 6.99 9.80 9.47
C VAL A 112 6.09 8.82 10.20
N CYS A 113 6.68 8.02 11.10
CA CYS A 113 5.98 7.09 11.96
C CYS A 113 5.63 7.79 13.29
N GLY A 114 4.34 8.08 13.49
CA GLY A 114 3.83 8.56 14.78
C GLY A 114 3.78 7.44 15.82
N HIS A 115 3.82 7.82 17.09
CA HIS A 115 3.67 6.91 18.23
C HIS A 115 2.91 7.64 19.36
N TYR A 116 2.57 6.91 20.42
CA TYR A 116 1.83 7.41 21.58
C TYR A 116 0.44 7.93 21.17
N GLU A 117 -0.02 9.08 21.69
CA GLU A 117 -1.29 9.69 21.26
C GLU A 117 -1.18 10.37 19.89
N GLY A 118 0.05 10.63 19.43
CA GLY A 118 0.32 11.25 18.14
C GLY A 118 1.53 12.19 18.17
N ILE A 119 1.59 13.03 17.14
CA ILE A 119 2.65 13.99 16.92
C ILE A 119 2.11 15.41 17.19
N ASP A 120 2.96 16.30 17.69
CA ASP A 120 2.62 17.71 17.85
C ASP A 120 2.11 18.31 16.52
N GLU A 121 0.94 18.93 16.59
CA GLU A 121 0.20 19.49 15.45
C GLU A 121 1.05 20.42 14.56
N ARG A 122 2.00 21.16 15.14
CA ARG A 122 2.85 22.09 14.39
C ARG A 122 3.80 21.38 13.44
N VAL A 123 4.18 20.15 13.74
CA VAL A 123 4.98 19.30 12.81
C VAL A 123 4.13 18.95 11.61
N ARG A 124 2.86 18.58 11.83
CA ARG A 124 1.91 18.29 10.76
C ARG A 124 1.74 19.50 9.84
N GLU A 125 1.41 20.66 10.40
CA GLU A 125 1.15 21.87 9.62
C GLU A 125 2.38 22.38 8.85
N ALA A 126 3.58 22.22 9.40
CA ALA A 126 4.79 22.81 8.82
C ALA A 126 5.52 21.89 7.84
N LEU A 127 5.52 20.57 8.06
CA LEU A 127 6.44 19.64 7.39
C LEU A 127 5.74 18.59 6.53
N VAL A 128 4.50 18.21 6.87
CA VAL A 128 3.81 17.08 6.24
C VAL A 128 3.11 17.54 4.97
N THR A 129 3.31 16.80 3.87
CA THR A 129 2.61 17.04 2.59
C THR A 129 1.38 16.16 2.43
N ASP A 130 1.42 14.95 2.99
CA ASP A 130 0.37 13.95 2.84
C ASP A 130 0.16 13.24 4.19
N GLU A 131 -1.10 13.02 4.58
CA GLU A 131 -1.46 12.13 5.67
C GLU A 131 -2.09 10.88 5.08
N ILE A 132 -1.60 9.70 5.46
CA ILE A 132 -2.10 8.43 4.92
C ILE A 132 -2.56 7.51 6.06
N SER A 133 -3.76 6.97 5.90
CA SER A 133 -4.33 5.90 6.71
C SER A 133 -4.31 4.58 5.94
N ILE A 134 -3.95 3.47 6.58
CA ILE A 134 -4.05 2.13 5.97
C ILE A 134 -5.38 1.42 6.30
N GLY A 135 -6.31 2.12 6.93
CA GLY A 135 -7.69 1.68 7.13
C GLY A 135 -8.32 2.18 8.43
N ASP A 136 -9.61 1.89 8.58
CA ASP A 136 -10.45 2.40 9.68
C ASP A 136 -10.25 1.59 10.98
N TYR A 137 -9.03 1.62 11.51
CA TYR A 137 -8.62 1.00 12.77
C TYR A 137 -7.39 1.71 13.34
N VAL A 138 -7.08 1.46 14.61
CA VAL A 138 -5.97 2.11 15.33
C VAL A 138 -4.87 1.10 15.62
N LEU A 139 -3.62 1.50 15.37
CA LEU A 139 -2.40 0.75 15.69
C LEU A 139 -1.59 1.49 16.75
N THR A 140 -0.56 0.83 17.28
CA THR A 140 0.29 1.41 18.34
C THR A 140 1.32 2.41 17.81
N GLY A 141 1.59 2.39 16.51
CA GLY A 141 2.57 3.26 15.86
C GLY A 141 2.49 3.19 14.34
N GLY A 142 3.20 4.12 13.68
CA GLY A 142 3.22 4.28 12.24
C GLY A 142 4.13 3.28 11.49
N GLU A 143 4.87 2.43 12.19
CA GLU A 143 5.85 1.52 11.59
C GLU A 143 5.22 0.48 10.66
N LEU A 144 4.15 -0.19 11.11
CA LEU A 144 3.44 -1.17 10.27
C LEU A 144 2.76 -0.50 9.06
N PRO A 145 2.04 0.64 9.21
CA PRO A 145 1.58 1.42 8.07
C PRO A 145 2.68 1.79 7.08
N ALA A 146 3.82 2.28 7.56
CA ALA A 146 4.95 2.63 6.71
C ALA A 146 5.46 1.40 5.92
N MET A 147 5.59 0.24 6.56
CA MET A 147 5.96 -1.00 5.87
C MET A 147 4.97 -1.38 4.77
N VAL A 148 3.66 -1.28 5.04
CA VAL A 148 2.60 -1.57 4.06
C VAL A 148 2.69 -0.63 2.85
N VAL A 149 2.83 0.68 3.12
CA VAL A 149 2.96 1.69 2.06
C VAL A 149 4.21 1.45 1.22
N VAL A 150 5.36 1.25 1.86
CA VAL A 150 6.64 1.02 1.15
C VAL A 150 6.59 -0.26 0.33
N ASP A 151 6.03 -1.36 0.83
CA ASP A 151 5.90 -2.61 0.07
C ASP A 151 5.03 -2.42 -1.18
N ALA A 152 3.85 -1.79 -1.03
CA ALA A 152 2.95 -1.53 -2.15
C ALA A 152 3.57 -0.60 -3.20
N VAL A 153 4.23 0.47 -2.78
CA VAL A 153 4.94 1.44 -3.64
C VAL A 153 6.09 0.75 -4.37
N ALA A 154 6.90 -0.05 -3.67
CA ALA A 154 8.04 -0.75 -4.25
C ALA A 154 7.63 -1.63 -5.44
N ARG A 155 6.49 -2.31 -5.36
CA ARG A 155 5.97 -3.15 -6.45
C ARG A 155 5.64 -2.35 -7.71
N MET A 156 5.34 -1.06 -7.58
CA MET A 156 5.02 -0.18 -8.72
C MET A 156 6.28 0.43 -9.37
N ILE A 157 7.45 0.33 -8.74
CA ILE A 157 8.71 0.84 -9.30
C ILE A 157 9.15 -0.06 -10.47
N PRO A 158 9.43 0.50 -11.66
CA PRO A 158 9.89 -0.27 -12.81
C PRO A 158 11.11 -1.13 -12.49
N GLY A 159 11.03 -2.43 -12.84
CA GLY A 159 12.11 -3.40 -12.65
C GLY A 159 12.10 -4.15 -11.31
N VAL A 160 11.26 -3.77 -10.34
CA VAL A 160 11.19 -4.46 -9.04
C VAL A 160 10.60 -5.86 -9.17
N LEU A 161 9.43 -6.01 -9.78
CA LEU A 161 8.76 -7.32 -9.96
C LEU A 161 9.47 -8.22 -11.01
N GLY A 162 10.31 -7.65 -11.88
CA GLY A 162 10.97 -8.34 -12.99
C GLY A 162 10.03 -8.62 -14.17
N GLU A 163 10.53 -9.35 -15.18
CA GLU A 163 9.79 -9.59 -16.44
C GLU A 163 8.65 -10.62 -16.32
N ALA A 164 8.70 -11.49 -15.32
CA ALA A 164 7.77 -12.61 -15.17
C ALA A 164 6.50 -12.28 -14.37
N ALA A 165 6.43 -11.09 -13.76
CA ALA A 165 5.32 -10.65 -12.94
C ALA A 165 4.91 -9.24 -13.33
N SER A 166 3.63 -9.03 -13.62
CA SER A 166 3.08 -7.73 -13.99
C SER A 166 2.19 -7.22 -12.86
N ALA A 167 2.53 -6.04 -12.33
CA ALA A 167 1.64 -5.30 -11.42
C ALA A 167 0.27 -5.02 -12.06
N GLU A 168 0.19 -4.97 -13.40
CA GLU A 168 -1.03 -4.63 -14.12
C GLU A 168 -2.13 -5.69 -14.01
N GLU A 169 -1.74 -6.93 -13.73
CA GLU A 169 -2.68 -8.05 -13.61
C GLU A 169 -3.26 -8.19 -12.19
N ASP A 170 -2.70 -7.47 -11.21
CA ASP A 170 -3.12 -7.56 -9.81
C ASP A 170 -4.50 -6.94 -9.54
N SER A 171 -5.06 -7.34 -8.40
CA SER A 171 -6.25 -6.69 -7.86
C SER A 171 -6.03 -5.17 -7.69
N PHE A 172 -7.07 -4.40 -7.96
CA PHE A 172 -7.14 -2.94 -7.84
C PHE A 172 -6.31 -2.14 -8.85
N TYR A 173 -5.34 -2.73 -9.56
CA TYR A 173 -4.52 -1.97 -10.54
C TYR A 173 -5.39 -1.31 -11.61
N HIS A 174 -6.37 -2.05 -12.12
CA HIS A 174 -7.40 -1.55 -13.04
C HIS A 174 -8.79 -1.44 -12.38
N GLY A 175 -8.85 -1.28 -11.05
CA GLY A 175 -10.11 -1.13 -10.31
C GLY A 175 -10.99 -2.39 -10.21
N LEU A 176 -10.44 -3.58 -10.49
CA LEU A 176 -11.14 -4.86 -10.34
C LEU A 176 -10.37 -5.82 -9.44
N LEU A 177 -11.04 -6.82 -8.87
CA LEU A 177 -10.37 -7.94 -8.21
C LEU A 177 -9.82 -8.93 -9.22
N GLU A 178 -8.71 -9.57 -8.88
CA GLU A 178 -8.07 -10.57 -9.73
C GLU A 178 -8.89 -11.86 -9.86
N HIS A 179 -8.70 -12.58 -10.97
CA HIS A 179 -9.29 -13.89 -11.22
C HIS A 179 -8.72 -14.99 -10.28
N PRO A 180 -9.36 -16.17 -10.16
CA PRO A 180 -8.77 -17.28 -9.42
C PRO A 180 -7.51 -17.80 -10.10
N HIS A 181 -6.55 -18.25 -9.29
CA HIS A 181 -5.34 -18.93 -9.73
C HIS A 181 -5.41 -20.42 -9.43
N TYR A 182 -4.82 -21.20 -10.32
CA TYR A 182 -4.71 -22.65 -10.20
C TYR A 182 -3.30 -23.06 -10.56
N THR A 183 -2.75 -24.04 -9.85
CA THR A 183 -1.44 -24.61 -10.13
C THR A 183 -1.52 -26.13 -10.11
N LYS A 184 -0.42 -26.80 -10.45
CA LYS A 184 -0.32 -28.26 -10.43
C LYS A 184 -0.47 -28.77 -8.98
N PRO A 185 -1.04 -29.97 -8.76
CA PRO A 185 -1.55 -30.92 -9.77
C PRO A 185 -2.95 -30.58 -10.31
N ARG A 186 -3.35 -31.17 -11.44
CA ARG A 186 -4.67 -30.95 -12.08
C ARG A 186 -5.86 -31.24 -11.17
N VAL A 187 -5.76 -32.28 -10.36
CA VAL A 187 -6.79 -32.66 -9.40
C VAL A 187 -6.14 -32.79 -8.03
N TYR A 188 -6.68 -32.09 -7.04
CA TYR A 188 -6.22 -32.18 -5.66
C TYR A 188 -7.42 -32.40 -4.76
N ARG A 189 -7.47 -33.55 -4.07
CA ARG A 189 -8.58 -33.94 -3.18
C ARG A 189 -9.98 -33.85 -3.82
N GLY A 190 -10.07 -34.19 -5.11
CA GLY A 190 -11.32 -34.13 -5.87
C GLY A 190 -11.68 -32.74 -6.42
N TYR A 191 -10.89 -31.70 -6.11
CA TYR A 191 -11.03 -30.38 -6.74
C TYR A 191 -10.22 -30.33 -8.03
N GLU A 192 -10.89 -30.07 -9.14
CA GLU A 192 -10.27 -30.02 -10.47
C GLU A 192 -9.95 -28.58 -10.89
N VAL A 193 -8.83 -28.41 -11.59
CA VAL A 193 -8.54 -27.19 -12.34
C VAL A 193 -9.54 -27.05 -13.50
N PRO A 194 -10.16 -25.87 -13.72
CA PRO A 194 -11.08 -25.64 -14.83
C PRO A 194 -10.47 -26.06 -16.18
N GLU A 195 -11.19 -26.88 -16.96
CA GLU A 195 -10.69 -27.43 -18.23
C GLU A 195 -10.21 -26.36 -19.21
N ILE A 196 -10.84 -25.18 -19.19
CA ILE A 196 -10.46 -24.03 -20.03
C ILE A 196 -9.01 -23.60 -19.80
N LEU A 197 -8.50 -23.70 -18.57
CA LEU A 197 -7.12 -23.37 -18.21
C LEU A 197 -6.11 -24.42 -18.69
N LEU A 198 -6.59 -25.62 -19.01
CA LEU A 198 -5.78 -26.74 -19.52
C LEU A 198 -5.79 -26.81 -21.05
N SER A 199 -6.61 -25.99 -21.70
CA SER A 199 -6.86 -26.05 -23.15
C SER A 199 -5.73 -25.52 -24.03
N GLY A 200 -4.81 -24.71 -23.47
CA GLY A 200 -3.77 -24.02 -24.24
C GLY A 200 -4.27 -22.86 -25.12
N HIS A 201 -5.58 -22.61 -25.19
CA HIS A 201 -6.15 -21.52 -25.99
C HIS A 201 -6.05 -20.18 -25.26
N HIS A 202 -4.95 -19.46 -25.48
CA HIS A 202 -4.64 -18.19 -24.80
C HIS A 202 -5.80 -17.18 -24.77
N GLU A 203 -6.48 -16.96 -25.88
CA GLU A 203 -7.60 -16.00 -25.95
C GLU A 203 -8.81 -16.45 -25.12
N ASN A 204 -9.11 -17.76 -25.11
CA ASN A 204 -10.20 -18.30 -24.30
C ASN A 204 -9.87 -18.22 -22.80
N ILE A 205 -8.61 -18.46 -22.44
CA ILE A 205 -8.10 -18.30 -21.07
C ILE A 205 -8.20 -16.84 -20.64
N ARG A 206 -7.79 -15.88 -21.49
CA ARG A 206 -7.88 -14.44 -21.24
C ARG A 206 -9.32 -14.00 -20.98
N LYS A 207 -10.27 -14.43 -21.83
CA LYS A 207 -11.70 -14.17 -21.66
C LYS A 207 -12.26 -14.76 -20.37
N TRP A 208 -11.91 -16.01 -20.08
CA TRP A 208 -12.33 -16.67 -18.85
C TRP A 208 -11.81 -15.94 -17.62
N ARG A 209 -10.52 -15.58 -17.60
CA ARG A 209 -9.88 -14.80 -16.53
C ARG A 209 -10.60 -13.48 -16.31
N ARG A 210 -10.84 -12.72 -17.38
CA ARG A 210 -11.57 -11.43 -17.29
C ARG A 210 -12.99 -11.61 -16.75
N ARG A 211 -13.73 -12.63 -17.23
CA ARG A 211 -15.07 -12.95 -16.72
C ARG A 211 -15.05 -13.30 -15.23
N GLN A 212 -14.07 -14.08 -14.77
CA GLN A 212 -13.95 -14.44 -13.35
C GLN A 212 -13.59 -13.24 -12.47
N SER A 213 -12.72 -12.33 -12.95
CA SER A 213 -12.41 -11.06 -12.28
C SER A 213 -13.67 -10.21 -12.08
N LEU A 214 -14.49 -10.05 -13.12
CA LEU A 214 -15.76 -9.32 -13.03
C LEU A 214 -16.75 -9.98 -12.07
N LEU A 215 -16.90 -11.31 -12.14
CA LEU A 215 -17.77 -12.08 -11.25
C LEU A 215 -17.37 -11.91 -9.78
N ARG A 216 -16.07 -12.06 -9.48
CA ARG A 216 -15.55 -11.92 -8.12
C ARG A 216 -15.70 -10.49 -7.60
N THR A 217 -15.48 -9.51 -8.46
CA THR A 217 -15.69 -8.09 -8.10
C THR A 217 -17.17 -7.85 -7.79
N LEU A 218 -18.08 -8.32 -8.63
CA LEU A 218 -19.53 -8.21 -8.39
C LEU A 218 -19.96 -8.90 -7.09
N GLU A 219 -19.41 -10.07 -6.78
CA GLU A 219 -19.75 -10.84 -5.58
C GLU A 219 -19.23 -10.19 -4.29
N ARG A 220 -17.98 -9.70 -4.30
CA ARG A 220 -17.27 -9.33 -3.06
C ARG A 220 -17.15 -7.84 -2.83
N ARG A 221 -17.01 -7.07 -3.91
CA ARG A 221 -16.73 -5.63 -3.89
C ARG A 221 -17.51 -4.91 -5.02
N PRO A 222 -18.85 -5.05 -5.07
CA PRO A 222 -19.67 -4.55 -6.17
C PRO A 222 -19.56 -3.03 -6.37
N GLU A 223 -19.19 -2.28 -5.33
CA GLU A 223 -18.97 -0.85 -5.40
C GLU A 223 -17.82 -0.45 -6.33
N LEU A 224 -16.78 -1.29 -6.48
CA LEU A 224 -15.68 -1.04 -7.42
C LEU A 224 -16.15 -0.97 -8.88
N LEU A 225 -17.23 -1.69 -9.22
CA LEU A 225 -17.80 -1.66 -10.57
C LEU A 225 -18.43 -0.32 -10.95
N LYS A 226 -18.70 0.55 -9.97
CA LYS A 226 -19.24 1.90 -10.21
C LYS A 226 -18.17 2.88 -10.66
N GLU A 227 -16.94 2.68 -10.21
CA GLU A 227 -15.81 3.60 -10.41
C GLU A 227 -14.93 3.17 -11.58
N VAL A 228 -14.90 1.88 -11.90
CA VAL A 228 -14.05 1.36 -12.97
C VAL A 228 -14.57 1.68 -14.38
N THR A 229 -13.65 2.02 -15.29
CA THR A 229 -13.95 2.15 -16.71
C THR A 229 -14.08 0.77 -17.36
N LEU A 230 -15.31 0.30 -17.53
CA LEU A 230 -15.60 -1.00 -18.16
C LEU A 230 -15.46 -0.95 -19.69
N THR A 231 -14.75 -1.93 -20.25
CA THR A 231 -14.64 -2.11 -21.70
C THR A 231 -15.97 -2.59 -22.32
N LYS A 232 -16.06 -2.57 -23.66
CA LYS A 232 -17.22 -3.14 -24.37
C LYS A 232 -17.39 -4.64 -24.08
N GLU A 233 -16.29 -5.37 -23.92
CA GLU A 233 -16.29 -6.79 -23.59
C GLU A 233 -16.82 -7.02 -22.17
N ASP A 234 -16.40 -6.21 -21.20
CA ASP A 234 -16.86 -6.31 -19.81
C ASP A 234 -18.36 -6.06 -19.70
N LYS A 235 -18.86 -5.02 -20.37
CA LYS A 235 -20.29 -4.69 -20.40
C LYS A 235 -21.11 -5.84 -21.00
N LYS A 236 -20.58 -6.53 -22.03
CA LYS A 236 -21.23 -7.69 -22.61
C LYS A 236 -21.32 -8.84 -21.61
N VAL A 237 -20.22 -9.15 -20.92
CA VAL A 237 -20.19 -10.20 -19.88
C VAL A 237 -21.18 -9.89 -18.75
N LEU A 238 -21.18 -8.66 -18.24
CA LEU A 238 -22.10 -8.24 -17.17
C LEU A 238 -23.57 -8.29 -17.63
N LEU A 239 -23.87 -7.94 -18.88
CA LEU A 239 -25.22 -8.04 -19.43
C LEU A 239 -25.68 -9.50 -19.57
N GLU A 240 -24.80 -10.41 -20.00
CA GLU A 240 -25.08 -11.85 -20.04
C GLU A 240 -25.40 -12.39 -18.65
N LEU A 241 -24.63 -11.99 -17.64
CA LEU A 241 -24.86 -12.38 -16.24
C LEU A 241 -26.18 -11.86 -15.71
N LYS A 242 -26.52 -10.59 -16.00
CA LYS A 242 -27.81 -10.00 -15.63
C LYS A 242 -28.97 -10.78 -16.24
N LYS A 243 -28.90 -11.11 -17.53
CA LYS A 243 -29.93 -11.91 -18.23
C LYS A 243 -30.07 -13.30 -17.62
N LEU A 244 -28.94 -13.95 -17.30
CA LEU A 244 -28.95 -15.26 -16.64
C LEU A 244 -29.68 -15.18 -15.30
N LEU A 245 -29.33 -14.21 -14.44
CA LEU A 245 -29.98 -14.03 -13.14
C LEU A 245 -31.49 -13.75 -13.27
N GLN A 246 -31.89 -12.93 -14.24
CA GLN A 246 -33.31 -12.66 -14.53
C GLN A 246 -34.06 -13.91 -15.02
N SER A 247 -33.37 -14.83 -15.72
CA SER A 247 -33.99 -16.08 -16.21
C SER A 247 -34.18 -17.14 -15.14
N LEU A 248 -33.53 -17.01 -13.97
CA LEU A 248 -33.63 -17.97 -12.87
C LEU A 248 -34.92 -17.85 -12.04
N ASP A 249 -35.80 -16.89 -12.38
CA ASP A 249 -37.08 -16.61 -11.70
C ASP A 249 -36.94 -16.61 -10.17
N LEU A 250 -35.85 -16.00 -9.69
CA LEU A 250 -35.54 -15.97 -8.26
C LEU A 250 -36.64 -15.18 -7.53
N PRO A 251 -37.22 -15.71 -6.43
CA PRO A 251 -38.18 -14.98 -5.65
C PRO A 251 -37.56 -13.66 -5.20
N SER A 252 -38.31 -12.56 -5.34
CA SER A 252 -37.89 -11.25 -4.85
C SER A 252 -37.58 -11.34 -3.36
N LEU A 253 -36.32 -11.06 -2.99
CA LEU A 253 -35.87 -10.91 -1.62
C LEU A 253 -36.59 -9.75 -0.91
#